data_AF-A0A0D3AYI7-F1
#
_entry.id   AF-A0A0D3AYI7-F1
#
_cell.length_a   1.000
_cell.length_b   1.000
_cell.length_c   1.000
_cell.angle_alpha   90.00
_cell.angle_beta   90.00
_cell.angle_gamma   90.00
#
_symmetry.space_group_name_H-M   'P 1'
#
loop_
_entity.id
_entity.type
_entity.pdbx_description
1 polymer ?
#
loop_
_entity_poly.entity_id
_entity_poly.type
_entity_poly.pdbx_seq_one_letter_code
_entity_poly.pdbx_strand_id
1 'polypeptide(L)'
;MWLPRLEYISSCFERESFKCMSDYDSPLRRFLDRSMPLHKASVIESFRLDLAFAGCKPEDIKLWIFIAVSRFLRELDVYYHDHPDKNNILPSSLYASKSLVILKLKGNILLDVPRMVGLPSLKTLQIQSVKLVDGESFRKILSICPVLENLLVKLYCGYVNMGMINVSIPSLLRLSLQIPYDGLLDGLVIDTPSLKYLKLEDYDKEYLPSCLIEDLPQLEEAYLDVNYRDVERLWRIINVVIWLGGTSGTNRTLFLNVLHRVCKLSAGQGTMEYHKTKILWFTS
;
A
#
# COMPACT_ATOMS: atom_id res chain seq x y z
N MET A 1 -16.38 25.49 -11.39
CA MET A 1 -15.24 26.05 -10.64
C MET A 1 -14.04 25.15 -10.92
N TRP A 2 -12.99 25.65 -11.58
CA TRP A 2 -11.81 24.84 -11.91
C TRP A 2 -11.06 24.45 -10.62
N LEU A 3 -10.81 23.16 -10.42
CA LEU A 3 -10.03 22.67 -9.28
C LEU A 3 -8.60 22.37 -9.76
N PRO A 4 -7.58 23.04 -9.22
CA PRO A 4 -6.21 22.92 -9.70
C PRO A 4 -5.65 21.52 -9.38
N ARG A 5 -4.98 20.94 -10.38
CA ARG A 5 -4.14 19.76 -10.26
C ARG A 5 -2.70 20.23 -10.40
N LEU A 6 -1.94 20.08 -9.32
CA LEU A 6 -0.57 20.56 -9.21
C LEU A 6 0.35 19.34 -9.28
N GLU A 7 1.17 19.26 -10.32
CA GLU A 7 2.12 18.17 -10.53
C GLU A 7 3.53 18.74 -10.69
N TYR A 8 4.42 18.28 -9.82
CA TYR A 8 5.79 18.74 -9.73
C TYR A 8 6.71 17.54 -9.76
N ILE A 9 7.46 17.42 -10.84
CA ILE A 9 8.36 16.29 -11.08
C ILE A 9 9.78 16.82 -11.17
N SER A 10 10.64 16.29 -10.31
CA SER A 10 12.07 16.51 -10.38
C SER A 10 12.64 15.73 -11.56
N SER A 11 12.85 16.40 -12.70
CA SER A 11 13.60 15.82 -13.82
C SER A 11 15.07 15.70 -13.40
N CYS A 12 15.57 14.48 -13.19
CA CYS A 12 16.99 14.27 -12.99
C CYS A 12 17.68 14.22 -14.36
N PHE A 13 18.64 15.13 -14.58
CA PHE A 13 19.67 14.91 -15.60
C PHE A 13 20.58 13.80 -15.07
N GLU A 14 20.74 12.73 -15.83
CA GLU A 14 21.78 11.72 -15.62
C GLU A 14 23.14 12.42 -15.58
N ARG A 15 23.67 12.68 -14.40
CA ARG A 15 25.11 12.85 -14.21
C ARG A 15 25.57 11.91 -13.12
N GLU A 16 26.39 10.97 -13.56
CA GLU A 16 27.19 10.04 -12.79
C GLU A 16 27.84 10.73 -11.58
N SER A 17 27.15 10.77 -10.44
CA SER A 17 27.76 10.85 -9.11
C SER A 17 26.67 10.71 -8.05
N PHE A 18 26.76 9.62 -7.28
CA PHE A 18 26.01 9.40 -6.04
C PHE A 18 26.47 10.34 -4.92
N LYS A 19 26.48 11.65 -5.16
CA LYS A 19 26.78 12.64 -4.13
C LYS A 19 25.48 13.26 -3.69
N CYS A 20 25.11 13.01 -2.43
CA CYS A 20 24.01 13.67 -1.75
C CYS A 20 24.13 15.18 -1.99
N MET A 21 23.24 15.73 -2.82
CA MET A 21 23.38 17.08 -3.38
C MET A 21 22.69 18.10 -2.45
N SER A 22 22.91 17.94 -1.13
CA SER A 22 22.18 18.62 -0.06
C SER A 22 22.34 20.14 -0.02
N ASP A 23 23.27 20.67 -0.81
CA ASP A 23 23.58 22.10 -0.90
C ASP A 23 23.20 22.74 -2.26
N TYR A 24 22.60 21.98 -3.19
CA TYR A 24 22.15 22.56 -4.46
C TYR A 24 20.73 23.10 -4.34
N ASP A 25 20.58 24.42 -4.47
CA ASP A 25 19.29 25.10 -4.52
C ASP A 25 18.53 24.67 -5.79
N SER A 26 17.68 23.65 -5.69
CA SER A 26 17.01 23.11 -6.87
C SER A 26 16.01 24.14 -7.43
N PRO A 27 15.98 24.36 -8.77
CA PRO A 27 15.03 25.29 -9.38
C PRO A 27 13.57 24.99 -9.01
N LEU A 28 13.26 23.70 -8.84
CA LEU A 28 11.95 23.23 -8.39
C LEU A 28 11.63 23.69 -6.97
N ARG A 29 12.57 23.56 -6.03
CA ARG A 29 12.42 24.04 -4.65
C ARG A 29 12.13 25.53 -4.60
N ARG A 30 12.94 26.36 -5.29
CA ARG A 30 12.71 27.81 -5.37
C ARG A 30 11.35 28.17 -5.95
N PHE A 31 10.94 27.42 -6.97
CA PHE A 31 9.63 27.61 -7.59
C PHE A 31 8.51 27.29 -6.59
N LEU A 32 8.58 26.16 -5.90
CA LEU A 32 7.59 25.75 -4.91
C LEU A 32 7.51 26.72 -3.73
N ASP A 33 8.65 27.13 -3.19
CA ASP A 33 8.73 28.11 -2.10
C ASP A 33 8.06 29.44 -2.44
N ARG A 34 8.16 29.87 -3.70
CA ARG A 34 7.54 31.11 -4.16
C ARG A 34 6.08 30.93 -4.59
N SER A 35 5.75 29.82 -5.24
CA SER A 35 4.44 29.61 -5.87
C SER A 35 3.38 29.11 -4.89
N MET A 36 3.74 28.20 -3.97
CA MET A 36 2.79 27.59 -3.04
C MET A 36 2.09 28.63 -2.14
N PRO A 37 2.80 29.60 -1.51
CA PRO A 37 2.14 30.62 -0.69
C PRO A 37 1.24 31.57 -1.49
N LEU A 38 1.54 31.78 -2.78
CA LEU A 38 0.79 32.68 -3.66
C LEU A 38 -0.47 32.03 -4.25
N HIS A 39 -0.67 30.73 -4.04
CA HIS A 39 -1.77 30.00 -4.61
C HIS A 39 -3.11 30.46 -4.02
N LYS A 40 -3.98 31.04 -4.87
CA LYS A 40 -5.25 31.64 -4.43
C LYS A 40 -6.42 30.66 -4.34
N ALA A 41 -6.30 29.44 -4.86
CA ALA A 41 -7.41 28.50 -4.84
C ALA A 41 -7.79 28.13 -3.40
N SER A 42 -9.08 28.02 -3.15
CA SER A 42 -9.64 27.55 -1.88
C SER A 42 -9.56 26.03 -1.75
N VAL A 43 -9.63 25.31 -2.88
CA VAL A 43 -9.58 23.85 -2.95
C VAL A 43 -8.51 23.43 -3.94
N ILE A 44 -7.68 22.44 -3.60
CA ILE A 44 -6.74 21.78 -4.51
C ILE A 44 -7.25 20.36 -4.77
N GLU A 45 -7.41 20.00 -6.05
CA GLU A 45 -7.90 18.66 -6.40
C GLU A 45 -6.82 17.60 -6.14
N SER A 46 -5.61 17.85 -6.64
CA SER A 46 -4.51 16.90 -6.57
C SER A 46 -3.19 17.65 -6.43
N PHE A 47 -2.33 17.15 -5.55
CA PHE A 47 -0.99 17.66 -5.33
C PHE A 47 0.00 16.49 -5.40
N ARG A 48 0.76 16.46 -6.49
CA ARG A 48 1.75 15.42 -6.79
C ARG A 48 3.15 15.99 -6.72
N LEU A 49 3.99 15.37 -5.90
CA LEU A 49 5.40 15.67 -5.71
C LEU A 49 6.22 14.44 -6.03
N ASP A 50 7.00 14.48 -7.11
CA ASP A 50 8.02 13.50 -7.44
C ASP A 50 9.41 14.10 -7.19
N LEU A 51 10.04 13.66 -6.11
CA LEU A 51 11.25 14.23 -5.52
C LEU A 51 12.36 13.18 -5.41
N ALA A 52 12.48 12.29 -6.39
CA ALA A 52 13.47 11.21 -6.37
C ALA A 52 14.94 11.67 -6.18
N PHE A 53 15.27 12.90 -6.63
CA PHE A 53 16.63 13.46 -6.61
C PHE A 53 16.65 15.00 -6.44
N ALA A 54 15.66 15.55 -5.75
CA ALA A 54 15.40 16.99 -5.78
C ALA A 54 16.29 17.81 -4.83
N GLY A 55 17.10 17.18 -3.97
CA GLY A 55 17.91 17.87 -2.94
C GLY A 55 17.04 18.67 -1.96
N CYS A 56 15.76 18.32 -1.84
CA CYS A 56 14.78 19.09 -1.07
C CYS A 56 14.84 18.69 0.39
N LYS A 57 14.91 19.68 1.28
CA LYS A 57 14.92 19.42 2.72
C LYS A 57 13.54 18.91 3.17
N PRO A 58 13.48 17.97 4.13
CA PRO A 58 12.22 17.48 4.68
C PRO A 58 11.28 18.58 5.17
N GLU A 59 11.83 19.67 5.73
CA GLU A 59 11.07 20.79 6.26
C GLU A 59 10.33 21.57 5.16
N ASP A 60 10.96 21.75 3.99
CA ASP A 60 10.37 22.45 2.86
C ASP A 60 9.20 21.64 2.28
N ILE A 61 9.41 20.33 2.11
CA ILE A 61 8.37 19.40 1.63
C ILE A 61 7.19 19.40 2.59
N LYS A 62 7.46 19.35 3.90
CA LYS A 62 6.45 19.42 4.95
C LYS A 62 5.64 20.70 4.90
N LEU A 63 6.29 21.85 4.65
CA LEU A 63 5.62 23.13 4.48
C LEU A 63 4.74 23.14 3.22
N TRP A 64 5.22 22.62 2.09
CA TRP A 64 4.42 22.55 0.86
C TRP A 64 3.18 21.68 1.04
N ILE A 65 3.31 20.50 1.66
CA ILE A 65 2.17 19.63 1.98
C ILE A 65 1.22 20.35 2.95
N PHE A 66 1.74 21.05 3.97
CA PHE A 66 0.91 21.81 4.90
C PHE A 66 0.07 22.87 4.18
N ILE A 67 0.68 23.65 3.28
CA ILE A 67 -0.03 24.64 2.47
C ILE A 67 -1.11 23.95 1.64
N ALA A 68 -0.80 22.85 0.97
CA ALA A 68 -1.77 22.13 0.16
C ALA A 68 -2.98 21.63 1.00
N VAL A 69 -2.71 21.01 2.16
CA VAL A 69 -3.75 20.53 3.09
C VAL A 69 -4.61 21.68 3.62
N SER A 70 -4.03 22.86 3.89
CA SER A 70 -4.78 24.05 4.31
C SER A 70 -5.79 24.53 3.25
N ARG A 71 -5.64 24.08 2.00
CA ARG A 71 -6.53 24.37 0.86
C ARG A 71 -7.39 23.16 0.49
N PHE A 72 -7.90 22.45 1.49
CA PHE A 72 -8.85 21.34 1.33
C PHE A 72 -8.42 20.32 0.25
N LEU A 73 -7.15 19.92 0.30
CA LEU A 73 -6.57 18.95 -0.63
C LEU A 73 -7.39 17.65 -0.66
N ARG A 74 -7.65 17.12 -1.86
CA ARG A 74 -8.36 15.84 -2.05
C ARG A 74 -7.45 14.66 -2.39
N GLU A 75 -6.42 14.87 -3.19
CA GLU A 75 -5.42 13.85 -3.50
C GLU A 75 -4.02 14.33 -3.19
N LEU A 76 -3.28 13.53 -2.42
CA LEU A 76 -1.85 13.71 -2.18
C LEU A 76 -1.10 12.51 -2.75
N ASP A 77 -0.12 12.78 -3.62
CA ASP A 77 0.79 11.77 -4.17
C ASP A 77 2.24 12.23 -4.00
N VAL A 78 2.99 11.54 -3.15
CA VAL A 78 4.37 11.93 -2.81
C VAL A 78 5.29 10.76 -3.06
N TYR A 79 6.28 10.99 -3.93
CA TYR A 79 7.42 10.12 -4.14
C TYR A 79 8.69 10.81 -3.67
N TYR A 80 9.38 10.23 -2.69
CA TYR A 80 10.54 10.85 -2.09
C TYR A 80 11.58 9.78 -1.74
N HIS A 81 12.79 9.87 -2.27
CA HIS A 81 13.89 8.93 -1.98
C HIS A 81 15.14 9.59 -1.41
N ASP A 82 15.15 10.92 -1.28
CA ASP A 82 16.33 11.63 -0.84
C ASP A 82 16.58 11.41 0.67
N HIS A 83 17.86 11.39 1.05
CA HIS A 83 18.39 11.20 2.40
C HIS A 83 18.06 9.87 3.14
N PRO A 84 19.07 9.19 3.73
CA PRO A 84 18.88 7.92 4.43
C PRO A 84 18.18 8.04 5.79
N ASP A 85 18.16 9.23 6.38
CA ASP A 85 17.65 9.44 7.74
C ASP A 85 16.14 9.71 7.79
N LYS A 86 15.57 9.58 8.99
CA LYS A 86 14.13 9.57 9.32
C LYS A 86 13.39 10.84 8.88
N ASN A 87 13.00 10.91 7.61
CA ASN A 87 12.36 12.09 7.03
C ASN A 87 10.86 12.12 7.31
N ASN A 88 10.47 12.70 8.44
CA ASN A 88 9.07 13.02 8.73
C ASN A 88 8.63 14.28 7.94
N ILE A 89 8.36 14.09 6.66
CA ILE A 89 7.86 15.12 5.74
C ILE A 89 6.35 15.37 5.89
N LEU A 90 5.62 14.53 6.64
CA LEU A 90 4.17 14.60 6.73
C LEU A 90 3.77 15.55 7.87
N PRO A 91 3.05 16.65 7.60
CA PRO A 91 2.55 17.53 8.65
C PRO A 91 1.42 16.84 9.42
N SER A 92 1.30 17.13 10.72
CA SER A 92 0.24 16.56 11.57
C SER A 92 -1.17 16.94 11.08
N SER A 93 -1.30 18.10 10.44
CA SER A 93 -2.56 18.57 9.82
C SER A 93 -3.06 17.64 8.71
N LEU A 94 -2.16 16.90 8.04
CA LEU A 94 -2.54 15.92 7.02
C LEU A 94 -3.51 14.89 7.60
N TYR A 95 -3.17 14.33 8.77
CA TYR A 95 -3.96 13.29 9.44
C TYR A 95 -5.28 13.79 10.03
N ALA A 96 -5.51 15.10 10.04
CA ALA A 96 -6.77 15.73 10.46
C ALA A 96 -7.60 16.24 9.25
N SER A 97 -7.14 15.97 8.02
CA SER A 97 -7.80 16.45 6.81
C SER A 97 -9.12 15.72 6.57
N LYS A 98 -10.22 16.50 6.52
CA LYS A 98 -11.55 16.00 6.19
C LYS A 98 -11.83 15.96 4.69
N SER A 99 -10.98 16.58 3.88
CA SER A 99 -11.14 16.64 2.42
C SER A 99 -10.33 15.58 1.68
N LEU A 100 -9.32 14.99 2.34
CA LEU A 100 -8.40 14.05 1.70
C LEU A 100 -9.10 12.73 1.41
N VAL A 101 -9.13 12.36 0.12
CA VAL A 101 -9.76 11.15 -0.41
C VAL A 101 -8.72 10.11 -0.83
N ILE A 102 -7.59 10.57 -1.38
CA ILE A 102 -6.51 9.71 -1.90
C ILE A 102 -5.18 10.12 -1.26
N LEU A 103 -4.48 9.16 -0.68
CA LEU A 103 -3.14 9.33 -0.14
C LEU A 103 -2.21 8.27 -0.72
N LYS A 104 -1.21 8.70 -1.49
CA LYS A 104 -0.16 7.86 -2.07
C LYS A 104 1.19 8.32 -1.55
N LEU A 105 1.89 7.42 -0.90
CA LEU A 105 3.21 7.66 -0.30
C LEU A 105 4.17 6.61 -0.82
N LYS A 106 5.28 7.06 -1.41
CA LYS A 106 6.31 6.19 -1.97
C LYS A 106 7.72 6.65 -1.60
N GLY A 107 8.56 5.71 -1.19
CA GLY A 107 9.98 5.92 -0.89
C GLY A 107 10.28 6.21 0.58
N ASN A 108 11.43 6.84 0.86
CA ASN A 108 12.06 7.06 2.18
C ASN A 108 11.32 8.05 3.09
N ILE A 109 10.02 7.86 3.28
CA ILE A 109 9.13 8.69 4.11
C ILE A 109 8.97 8.00 5.46
N LEU A 110 9.06 8.74 6.57
CA LEU A 110 8.69 8.21 7.89
C LEU A 110 7.20 8.42 8.15
N LEU A 111 6.47 7.32 8.35
CA LEU A 111 5.07 7.35 8.74
C LEU A 111 4.93 7.38 10.27
N ASP A 112 4.89 8.58 10.82
CA ASP A 112 4.61 8.84 12.23
C ASP A 112 3.18 9.37 12.38
N VAL A 113 2.29 8.54 12.91
CA VAL A 113 0.85 8.83 13.02
C VAL A 113 0.55 9.42 14.41
N PRO A 114 0.09 10.68 14.50
CA PRO A 114 -0.26 11.30 15.78
C PRO A 114 -1.43 10.58 16.48
N ARG A 115 -1.55 10.78 17.79
CA ARG A 115 -2.72 10.32 18.56
C ARG A 115 -3.93 11.22 18.27
N MET A 116 -5.14 10.65 18.31
CA MET A 116 -6.43 11.37 18.26
C MET A 116 -6.67 12.18 16.96
N VAL A 117 -6.31 11.60 15.80
CA VAL A 117 -6.54 12.18 14.47
C VAL A 117 -7.46 11.29 13.64
N GLY A 118 -7.90 11.77 12.47
CA GLY A 118 -8.91 11.10 11.66
C GLY A 118 -8.88 11.56 10.21
N LEU A 119 -8.90 10.60 9.29
CA LEU A 119 -9.02 10.78 7.85
C LEU A 119 -10.39 10.27 7.38
N PRO A 120 -11.49 10.97 7.73
CA PRO A 120 -12.86 10.44 7.59
C PRO A 120 -13.34 10.30 6.13
N SER A 121 -12.61 10.88 5.18
CA SER A 121 -12.97 10.87 3.75
C SER A 121 -12.03 10.02 2.91
N LEU A 122 -11.02 9.40 3.52
CA LEU A 122 -9.97 8.69 2.79
C LEU A 122 -10.48 7.34 2.27
N LYS A 123 -10.56 7.22 0.95
CA LYS A 123 -11.01 6.02 0.23
C LYS A 123 -9.86 5.20 -0.35
N THR A 124 -8.72 5.83 -0.62
CA THR A 124 -7.56 5.15 -1.21
C THR A 124 -6.30 5.49 -0.44
N LEU A 125 -5.62 4.45 0.04
CA LEU A 125 -4.33 4.54 0.71
C LEU A 125 -3.33 3.65 -0.03
N GLN A 126 -2.24 4.25 -0.50
CA GLN A 126 -1.11 3.55 -1.10
C GLN A 126 0.16 3.86 -0.33
N ILE A 127 0.82 2.84 0.18
CA ILE A 127 2.06 2.94 0.93
C ILE A 127 3.08 2.03 0.27
N GLN A 128 4.17 2.59 -0.25
CA GLN A 128 5.18 1.86 -0.99
C GLN A 128 6.57 2.23 -0.49
N SER A 129 7.30 1.28 0.07
CA SER A 129 8.67 1.48 0.57
C SER A 129 8.82 2.57 1.65
N VAL A 130 7.74 2.87 2.37
CA VAL A 130 7.68 3.83 3.48
C VAL A 130 8.21 3.19 4.76
N LYS A 131 8.93 3.97 5.58
CA LYS A 131 9.46 3.53 6.88
C LYS A 131 8.40 3.69 7.96
N LEU A 132 8.13 2.63 8.71
CA LEU A 132 7.27 2.66 9.89
C LEU A 132 8.11 3.00 11.13
N VAL A 133 7.55 3.73 12.10
CA VAL A 133 8.23 4.00 13.38
C VAL A 133 8.33 2.72 14.21
N ASP A 134 7.25 1.95 14.22
CA ASP A 134 7.07 0.68 14.91
C ASP A 134 6.00 -0.15 14.17
N GLY A 135 5.85 -1.44 14.52
CA GLY A 135 4.78 -2.28 13.96
C GLY A 135 3.36 -1.73 14.21
N GLU A 136 3.17 -0.95 15.27
CA GLU A 136 1.90 -0.31 15.62
C GLU A 136 1.54 0.87 14.70
N SER A 137 2.50 1.47 14.00
CA SER A 137 2.28 2.62 13.11
C SER A 137 1.35 2.26 11.95
N PHE A 138 1.48 1.03 11.45
CA PHE A 138 0.60 0.52 10.40
C PHE A 138 -0.84 0.34 10.90
N ARG A 139 -1.01 -0.22 12.11
CA ARG A 139 -2.34 -0.36 12.72
C ARG A 139 -2.98 1.00 13.00
N LYS A 140 -2.20 1.96 13.47
CA LYS A 140 -2.67 3.35 13.71
C LYS A 140 -3.18 4.01 12.43
N ILE A 141 -2.45 3.94 11.32
CA ILE A 141 -2.90 4.58 10.06
C ILE A 141 -4.21 3.96 9.55
N LEU A 142 -4.37 2.64 9.65
CA LEU A 142 -5.62 1.98 9.25
C LEU A 142 -6.79 2.36 10.15
N SER A 143 -6.56 2.49 11.46
CA SER A 143 -7.61 2.85 12.44
C SER A 143 -8.21 4.24 12.24
N ILE A 144 -7.48 5.17 11.60
CA ILE A 144 -7.95 6.54 11.36
C ILE A 144 -8.69 6.72 10.03
N CYS A 145 -8.83 5.65 9.22
CA CYS A 145 -9.41 5.68 7.87
C CYS A 145 -10.70 4.82 7.79
N PRO A 146 -11.83 5.25 8.40
CA PRO A 146 -13.02 4.41 8.58
C PRO A 146 -13.80 4.06 7.30
N VAL A 147 -13.55 4.79 6.19
CA VAL A 147 -14.25 4.61 4.91
C VAL A 147 -13.30 4.13 3.80
N LEU A 148 -12.16 3.54 4.18
CA LEU A 148 -11.14 3.10 3.24
C LEU A 148 -11.69 1.97 2.35
N GLU A 149 -11.63 2.17 1.03
CA GLU A 149 -12.13 1.22 0.03
C GLU A 149 -10.97 0.48 -0.67
N ASN A 150 -9.82 1.14 -0.83
CA ASN A 150 -8.68 0.62 -1.58
C ASN A 150 -7.39 0.77 -0.77
N LEU A 151 -6.72 -0.35 -0.50
CA LEU A 151 -5.46 -0.40 0.22
C LEU A 151 -4.40 -1.10 -0.62
N LEU A 152 -3.30 -0.39 -0.89
CA LEU A 152 -2.10 -0.97 -1.51
C LEU A 152 -0.91 -0.75 -0.59
N VAL A 153 -0.25 -1.83 -0.23
CA VAL A 153 0.91 -1.82 0.65
C VAL A 153 2.01 -2.64 0.01
N LYS A 154 3.12 -1.98 -0.31
CA LYS A 154 4.36 -2.62 -0.75
C LYS A 154 5.43 -2.34 0.27
N LEU A 155 5.70 -3.33 1.10
CA LEU A 155 6.68 -3.22 2.16
C LEU A 155 8.09 -3.33 1.53
N TYR A 156 9.05 -2.63 2.13
CA TYR A 156 10.44 -2.65 1.68
C TYR A 156 11.30 -3.38 2.72
N CYS A 157 12.32 -4.08 2.26
CA CYS A 157 13.31 -4.76 3.11
C CYS A 157 13.98 -3.74 4.04
N GLY A 158 13.73 -3.85 5.33
CA GLY A 158 14.44 -3.12 6.35
C GLY A 158 14.53 -3.98 7.60
N TYR A 159 15.62 -3.87 8.35
CA TYR A 159 15.88 -4.65 9.58
C TYR A 159 14.89 -4.39 10.74
N VAL A 160 13.74 -3.76 10.47
CA VAL A 160 12.74 -3.41 11.47
C VAL A 160 11.65 -4.48 11.45
N ASN A 161 11.47 -5.15 12.59
CA ASN A 161 10.35 -6.05 12.81
C ASN A 161 9.03 -5.29 12.65
N MET A 162 8.20 -5.69 11.68
CA MET A 162 6.90 -5.09 11.41
C MET A 162 5.80 -5.66 12.33
N GLY A 163 6.10 -6.75 13.04
CA GLY A 163 5.19 -7.41 13.96
C GLY A 163 4.01 -8.06 13.23
N MET A 164 2.85 -8.08 13.89
CA MET A 164 1.62 -8.58 13.32
C MET A 164 0.89 -7.50 12.52
N ILE A 165 0.63 -7.78 11.24
CA ILE A 165 -0.24 -6.94 10.40
C ILE A 165 -1.68 -7.41 10.56
N ASN A 166 -2.56 -6.53 11.03
CA ASN A 166 -3.99 -6.79 11.08
C ASN A 166 -4.74 -5.79 10.18
N VAL A 167 -5.39 -6.32 9.15
CA VAL A 167 -6.27 -5.59 8.25
C VAL A 167 -7.70 -5.95 8.59
N SER A 168 -8.33 -5.15 9.46
CA SER A 168 -9.76 -5.27 9.81
C SER A 168 -10.46 -3.94 9.53
N ILE A 169 -10.91 -3.78 8.29
CA ILE A 169 -11.56 -2.58 7.75
C ILE A 169 -12.84 -3.01 7.02
N PRO A 170 -14.03 -2.80 7.62
CA PRO A 170 -15.29 -3.28 7.05
C PRO A 170 -15.63 -2.70 5.66
N SER A 171 -15.16 -1.50 5.35
CA SER A 171 -15.41 -0.83 4.07
C SER A 171 -14.46 -1.24 2.94
N LEU A 172 -13.44 -2.07 3.23
CA LEU A 172 -12.37 -2.35 2.28
C LEU A 172 -12.87 -3.25 1.15
N LEU A 173 -12.69 -2.81 -0.10
CA LEU A 173 -13.12 -3.51 -1.31
C LEU A 173 -11.94 -4.12 -2.06
N ARG A 174 -10.77 -3.47 -2.03
CA ARG A 174 -9.56 -3.93 -2.73
C ARG A 174 -8.34 -3.87 -1.80
N LEU A 175 -7.65 -4.99 -1.69
CA LEU A 175 -6.42 -5.14 -0.91
C LEU A 175 -5.30 -5.66 -1.83
N SER A 176 -4.17 -4.96 -1.85
CA SER A 176 -2.92 -5.44 -2.45
C SER A 176 -1.81 -5.34 -1.43
N LEU A 177 -1.26 -6.48 -1.02
CA LEU A 177 -0.16 -6.57 -0.07
C LEU A 177 1.02 -7.30 -0.72
N GLN A 178 2.19 -6.65 -0.68
CA GLN A 178 3.45 -7.21 -1.14
C GLN A 178 4.42 -7.24 0.03
N ILE A 179 4.81 -8.45 0.43
CA ILE A 179 5.72 -8.76 1.54
C ILE A 179 7.10 -9.05 0.93
N PRO A 180 8.15 -8.31 1.32
CA PRO A 180 9.49 -8.47 0.78
C PRO A 180 10.20 -9.71 1.34
N TYR A 181 11.28 -10.12 0.66
CA TYR A 181 12.28 -11.05 1.20
C TYR A 181 12.84 -10.52 2.53
N ASP A 182 13.00 -11.40 3.53
CA ASP A 182 13.51 -11.10 4.89
C ASP A 182 12.62 -10.14 5.71
N GLY A 183 11.33 -10.10 5.40
CA GLY A 183 10.35 -9.34 6.20
C GLY A 183 10.12 -10.03 7.54
N LEU A 184 10.67 -9.47 8.62
CA LEU A 184 10.33 -9.89 9.99
C LEU A 184 8.86 -9.55 10.30
N LEU A 185 7.94 -10.43 9.85
CA LEU A 185 6.52 -10.38 10.11
C LEU A 185 6.14 -11.53 11.02
N ASP A 186 5.55 -11.21 12.18
CA ASP A 186 5.10 -12.23 13.14
C ASP A 186 3.79 -12.90 12.66
N GLY A 187 3.03 -12.21 11.82
CA GLY A 187 1.82 -12.75 11.18
C GLY A 187 1.00 -11.72 10.43
N LEU A 188 0.01 -12.22 9.69
CA LEU A 188 -0.94 -11.45 8.89
C LEU A 188 -2.36 -11.90 9.24
N VAL A 189 -3.23 -10.96 9.59
CA VAL A 189 -4.68 -11.19 9.77
C VAL A 189 -5.45 -10.34 8.78
N ILE A 190 -6.35 -10.95 8.01
CA ILE A 190 -7.26 -10.25 7.09
C ILE A 190 -8.69 -10.58 7.49
N ASP A 191 -9.40 -9.58 7.99
CA ASP A 191 -10.80 -9.65 8.40
C ASP A 191 -11.58 -8.50 7.76
N THR A 192 -11.94 -8.68 6.48
CA THR A 192 -12.58 -7.63 5.67
C THR A 192 -13.73 -8.22 4.85
N PRO A 193 -14.93 -8.39 5.41
CA PRO A 193 -16.00 -9.17 4.79
C PRO A 193 -16.53 -8.57 3.46
N SER A 194 -16.32 -7.27 3.24
CA SER A 194 -16.68 -6.58 1.99
C SER A 194 -15.63 -6.68 0.89
N LEU A 195 -14.52 -7.39 1.12
CA LEU A 195 -13.40 -7.47 0.18
C LEU A 195 -13.82 -8.19 -1.10
N LYS A 196 -13.59 -7.54 -2.24
CA LYS A 196 -13.90 -8.05 -3.58
C LYS A 196 -12.66 -8.49 -4.35
N TYR A 197 -11.53 -7.82 -4.09
CA TYR A 197 -10.25 -8.10 -4.75
C TYR A 197 -9.15 -8.24 -3.72
N LEU A 198 -8.44 -9.37 -3.78
CA LEU A 198 -7.25 -9.63 -2.97
C LEU A 198 -6.04 -9.85 -3.88
N LYS A 199 -4.94 -9.14 -3.62
CA LYS A 199 -3.63 -9.44 -4.18
C LYS A 199 -2.64 -9.62 -3.04
N LEU A 200 -2.05 -10.80 -2.94
CA LEU A 200 -1.05 -11.12 -1.94
C LEU A 200 0.20 -11.67 -2.65
N GLU A 201 1.30 -10.96 -2.51
CA GLU A 201 2.62 -11.37 -2.98
C GLU A 201 3.50 -11.52 -1.75
N ASP A 202 3.90 -12.75 -1.46
CA ASP A 202 4.78 -13.09 -0.36
C ASP A 202 6.07 -13.68 -0.90
N TYR A 203 7.11 -12.85 -0.80
CA TYR A 203 8.45 -13.23 -1.22
C TYR A 203 9.27 -13.85 -0.10
N ASP A 204 8.81 -13.84 1.15
CA ASP A 204 9.56 -14.49 2.23
C ASP A 204 9.40 -16.01 2.14
N LYS A 205 10.49 -16.69 1.79
CA LYS A 205 10.49 -18.14 1.53
C LYS A 205 10.66 -18.97 2.78
N GLU A 206 11.09 -18.36 3.90
CA GLU A 206 11.53 -19.14 5.05
C GLU A 206 10.41 -19.28 6.08
N TYR A 207 9.76 -18.20 6.55
CA TYR A 207 8.71 -18.33 7.58
C TYR A 207 7.77 -17.13 7.64
N LEU A 208 6.55 -17.24 7.10
CA LEU A 208 5.41 -16.49 7.64
C LEU A 208 4.82 -17.32 8.79
N PRO A 209 4.98 -16.91 10.08
CA PRO A 209 4.63 -17.76 11.21
C PRO A 209 3.12 -18.01 11.31
N SER A 210 2.31 -17.04 10.90
CA SER A 210 0.85 -17.15 10.91
C SER A 210 0.18 -16.21 9.89
N CYS A 211 -0.49 -16.77 8.88
CA CYS A 211 -1.42 -16.03 8.02
C CYS A 211 -2.86 -16.47 8.31
N LEU A 212 -3.71 -15.61 8.85
CA LEU A 212 -5.11 -15.87 9.14
C LEU A 212 -5.97 -14.99 8.25
N ILE A 213 -6.69 -15.62 7.33
CA ILE A 213 -7.66 -14.94 6.47
C ILE A 213 -9.01 -15.47 6.89
N GLU A 214 -9.82 -14.58 7.45
CA GLU A 214 -11.19 -14.89 7.85
C GLU A 214 -12.08 -15.10 6.62
N ASP A 215 -13.32 -15.54 6.82
CA ASP A 215 -14.25 -15.78 5.71
C ASP A 215 -14.50 -14.46 4.93
N LEU A 216 -14.22 -14.48 3.61
CA LEU A 216 -14.38 -13.34 2.69
C LEU A 216 -15.55 -13.59 1.72
N PRO A 217 -16.81 -13.41 2.16
CA PRO A 217 -17.99 -13.85 1.41
C PRO A 217 -18.22 -13.09 0.09
N GLN A 218 -17.66 -11.87 -0.05
CA GLN A 218 -17.81 -11.04 -1.25
C GLN A 218 -16.61 -11.10 -2.19
N LEU A 219 -15.64 -11.99 -1.94
CA LEU A 219 -14.42 -12.05 -2.75
C LEU A 219 -14.73 -12.54 -4.16
N GLU A 220 -14.43 -11.69 -5.15
CA GLU A 220 -14.66 -11.97 -6.57
C GLU A 220 -13.36 -12.46 -7.23
N GLU A 221 -12.23 -11.84 -6.88
CA GLU A 221 -10.92 -12.09 -7.50
C GLU A 221 -9.80 -12.15 -6.45
N ALA A 222 -8.90 -13.12 -6.61
CA ALA A 222 -7.70 -13.24 -5.79
C ALA A 222 -6.45 -13.52 -6.64
N TYR A 223 -5.38 -12.76 -6.42
CA TYR A 223 -4.03 -13.05 -6.92
C TYR A 223 -3.16 -13.43 -5.74
N LEU A 224 -2.55 -14.61 -5.80
CA LEU A 224 -1.73 -15.16 -4.73
C LEU A 224 -0.39 -15.63 -5.32
N ASP A 225 0.69 -14.99 -4.90
CA ASP A 225 2.06 -15.44 -5.15
C ASP A 225 2.70 -15.63 -3.78
N VAL A 226 2.32 -16.72 -3.09
CA VAL A 226 2.68 -16.99 -1.69
C VAL A 226 3.09 -18.45 -1.49
N ASN A 227 3.73 -18.78 -0.37
CA ASN A 227 4.14 -20.15 -0.06
C ASN A 227 2.93 -21.05 0.30
N TYR A 228 3.03 -22.35 0.00
CA TYR A 228 1.94 -23.33 0.04
C TYR A 228 1.22 -23.43 1.41
N ARG A 229 1.91 -23.20 2.53
CA ARG A 229 1.29 -23.26 3.88
C ARG A 229 0.24 -22.17 4.10
N ASP A 230 0.42 -21.00 3.52
CA ASP A 230 -0.50 -19.86 3.68
C ASP A 230 -1.73 -19.98 2.77
N VAL A 231 -1.60 -20.71 1.65
CA VAL A 231 -2.70 -20.97 0.71
C VAL A 231 -3.73 -21.94 1.30
N GLU A 232 -3.33 -22.87 2.20
CA GLU A 232 -4.24 -23.89 2.76
C GLU A 232 -5.52 -23.33 3.42
N ARG A 233 -5.48 -22.08 3.89
CA ARG A 233 -6.59 -21.41 4.58
C ARG A 233 -7.56 -20.69 3.65
N LEU A 234 -7.09 -20.27 2.47
CA LEU A 234 -7.90 -19.60 1.45
C LEU A 234 -8.85 -20.55 0.71
N TRP A 235 -8.64 -21.87 0.80
CA TRP A 235 -9.49 -22.88 0.16
C TRP A 235 -10.91 -22.99 0.75
N ARG A 236 -11.22 -22.27 1.83
CA ARG A 236 -12.59 -22.15 2.36
C ARG A 236 -13.49 -21.26 1.50
N ILE A 237 -12.94 -20.48 0.56
CA ILE A 237 -13.69 -19.50 -0.22
C ILE A 237 -14.13 -20.13 -1.55
N ILE A 238 -15.42 -20.41 -1.68
CA ILE A 238 -16.04 -21.01 -2.88
C ILE A 238 -16.39 -19.86 -3.87
N ASN A 239 -16.14 -20.04 -5.17
CA ASN A 239 -16.45 -19.10 -6.28
C ASN A 239 -15.48 -17.93 -6.53
N VAL A 240 -14.17 -18.10 -6.27
CA VAL A 240 -13.17 -17.04 -6.52
C VAL A 240 -12.36 -17.33 -7.79
N VAL A 241 -12.04 -16.31 -8.58
CA VAL A 241 -11.01 -16.43 -9.62
C VAL A 241 -9.64 -16.31 -8.96
N ILE A 242 -8.88 -17.40 -8.90
CA ILE A 242 -7.56 -17.44 -8.27
C ILE A 242 -6.46 -17.45 -9.33
N TRP A 243 -5.56 -16.48 -9.25
CA TRP A 243 -4.34 -16.39 -10.04
C TRP A 243 -3.16 -16.79 -9.16
N LEU A 244 -2.36 -17.76 -9.62
CA LEU A 244 -1.16 -18.18 -8.91
C LEU A 244 0.10 -17.66 -9.62
N GLY A 245 0.95 -16.95 -8.88
CA GLY A 245 2.30 -16.55 -9.31
C GLY A 245 3.27 -17.74 -9.27
N GLY A 246 4.17 -17.85 -10.24
CA GLY A 246 5.05 -19.01 -10.38
C GLY A 246 6.52 -18.64 -10.52
N THR A 247 7.31 -18.95 -9.49
CA THR A 247 8.75 -19.19 -9.66
C THR A 247 9.12 -20.57 -9.11
N SER A 248 9.46 -21.50 -10.03
CA SER A 248 9.99 -22.87 -9.84
C SER A 248 9.00 -24.07 -9.85
N GLY A 249 9.51 -25.20 -10.39
CA GLY A 249 8.75 -26.36 -10.87
C GLY A 249 8.10 -27.26 -9.80
N THR A 250 8.35 -27.02 -8.51
CA THR A 250 7.68 -27.69 -7.38
C THR A 250 6.18 -27.36 -7.30
N ASN A 251 5.77 -26.20 -7.82
CA ASN A 251 4.36 -25.77 -7.82
C ASN A 251 3.42 -26.62 -8.71
N ARG A 252 3.94 -27.31 -9.75
CA ARG A 252 3.11 -28.11 -10.66
C ARG A 252 2.60 -29.43 -10.06
N THR A 253 3.39 -30.10 -9.23
CA THR A 253 2.99 -31.36 -8.58
C THR A 253 2.03 -31.09 -7.42
N LEU A 254 2.24 -29.96 -6.74
CA LEU A 254 1.36 -29.46 -5.68
C LEU A 254 0.00 -29.01 -6.25
N PHE A 255 -0.04 -28.42 -7.44
CA PHE A 255 -1.25 -28.07 -8.19
C PHE A 255 -2.21 -29.26 -8.40
N LEU A 256 -1.69 -30.45 -8.75
CA LEU A 256 -2.53 -31.64 -8.92
C LEU A 256 -3.18 -32.09 -7.61
N ASN A 257 -2.46 -31.99 -6.49
CA ASN A 257 -2.98 -32.33 -5.17
C ASN A 257 -4.04 -31.32 -4.70
N VAL A 258 -3.86 -30.05 -5.04
CA VAL A 258 -4.79 -28.95 -4.75
C VAL A 258 -6.08 -29.07 -5.54
N LEU A 259 -6.01 -29.25 -6.87
CA LEU A 259 -7.18 -29.46 -7.71
C LEU A 259 -7.95 -30.71 -7.25
N HIS A 260 -7.24 -31.77 -6.88
CA HIS A 260 -7.83 -33.00 -6.38
C HIS A 260 -8.53 -32.81 -5.01
N ARG A 261 -8.02 -31.96 -4.11
CA ARG A 261 -8.66 -31.66 -2.81
C ARG A 261 -9.87 -30.72 -2.96
N VAL A 262 -9.79 -29.69 -3.80
CA VAL A 262 -10.95 -28.82 -4.11
C VAL A 262 -12.06 -29.65 -4.76
N CYS A 263 -11.72 -30.53 -5.69
CA CYS A 263 -12.67 -31.49 -6.25
C CYS A 263 -13.27 -32.42 -5.19
N LYS A 264 -12.47 -32.94 -4.24
CA LYS A 264 -12.98 -33.79 -3.14
C LYS A 264 -13.90 -33.06 -2.16
N LEU A 265 -13.61 -31.80 -1.83
CA LEU A 265 -14.47 -30.99 -0.96
C LEU A 265 -15.81 -30.66 -1.65
N SER A 266 -15.80 -30.46 -2.98
CA SER A 266 -17.04 -30.30 -3.75
C SER A 266 -17.86 -31.60 -3.89
N ALA A 267 -17.20 -32.77 -3.81
CA ALA A 267 -17.84 -34.08 -3.99
C ALA A 267 -18.56 -34.62 -2.74
N GLY A 268 -18.48 -33.92 -1.60
CA GLY A 268 -19.12 -34.30 -0.33
C GLY A 268 -20.62 -34.02 -0.23
N GLN A 269 -21.21 -33.35 -1.22
CA GLN A 269 -22.65 -33.14 -1.34
C GLN A 269 -23.06 -33.46 -2.77
N GLY A 270 -24.00 -34.39 -2.95
CA GLY A 270 -24.32 -35.01 -4.23
C GLY A 270 -24.69 -34.04 -5.35
N THR A 271 -24.53 -34.56 -6.58
CA THR A 271 -24.72 -33.94 -7.92
C THR A 271 -23.60 -33.01 -8.39
N MET A 272 -22.90 -33.43 -9.44
CA MET A 272 -21.84 -32.67 -10.12
C MET A 272 -22.44 -31.45 -10.83
N GLU A 273 -22.34 -30.28 -10.18
CA GLU A 273 -22.33 -29.01 -10.87
C GLU A 273 -20.93 -28.39 -10.76
N TYR A 274 -20.30 -28.14 -11.92
CA TYR A 274 -19.03 -27.44 -12.02
C TYR A 274 -19.21 -25.98 -11.59
N HIS A 275 -19.15 -25.67 -10.30
CA HIS A 275 -19.28 -24.30 -9.81
C HIS A 275 -17.95 -23.55 -9.81
N LYS A 276 -17.79 -22.76 -10.89
CA LYS A 276 -17.31 -21.36 -10.97
C LYS A 276 -15.96 -20.92 -10.37
N THR A 277 -15.11 -21.76 -9.80
CA THR A 277 -13.72 -21.34 -9.47
C THR A 277 -12.82 -21.51 -10.69
N LYS A 278 -12.45 -20.40 -11.35
CA LYS A 278 -11.53 -20.42 -12.50
C LYS A 278 -10.10 -20.13 -12.02
N ILE A 279 -9.25 -21.15 -11.99
CA ILE A 279 -7.83 -21.01 -11.65
C ILE A 279 -7.06 -20.75 -12.95
N LEU A 280 -6.38 -19.60 -13.04
CA LEU A 280 -5.63 -19.19 -14.23
C LEU A 280 -4.14 -19.00 -13.88
N TRP A 281 -3.26 -19.51 -14.73
CA TRP A 281 -1.80 -19.40 -14.58
C TRP A 281 -1.23 -18.38 -15.55
N PHE A 282 -0.20 -17.66 -15.11
CA PHE A 282 0.76 -17.00 -15.99
C PHE A 282 2.06 -17.81 -15.99
N THR A 283 2.53 -18.18 -17.17
CA THR A 283 3.92 -18.57 -17.40
C THR A 283 4.61 -17.37 -18.02
N SER A 284 5.56 -16.76 -17.32
CA SER A 284 6.52 -15.82 -17.93
C SER A 284 7.39 -16.56 -18.94
#